data_AF-A0A8T4XQS1-F1
#
_entry.id   AF-A0A8T4XQS1-F1
#
_cell.length_a   1.000
_cell.length_b   1.000
_cell.length_c   1.000
_cell.angle_alpha   90.00
_cell.angle_beta   90.00
_cell.angle_gamma   90.00
#
_symmetry.space_group_name_H-M   'P 1'
#
loop_
_entity.id
_entity.type
_entity.pdbx_description
1 polymer ?
#
loop_
_entity_poly.entity_id
_entity_poly.type
_entity_poly.pdbx_seq_one_letter_code
_entity_poly.pdbx_strand_id
1 'polypeptide(L)'
;GALKRARSGCSLVFMGNIEVQGPAPVEDYSTVMPECMRDSAFIDRLHGFIPGWELPKIEQSDVHLSQGYGFITDYFCEIMHELRKESYQYQVSDRIELRTDHGKVTIRDQKSILRTASGFLKLLYPNGKVDDEALRTCLDLAVEYRQRVHDWLYHVSPGEFRPKKLGYSLR
;
A
#
# COMPACT_ATOMS: atom_id res chain seq x y z
N GLY A 1 -28.18 17.74 12.98
CA GLY A 1 -27.04 18.19 13.80
C GLY A 1 -25.82 18.37 12.91
N ALA A 2 -25.05 19.44 13.07
CA ALA A 2 -23.86 19.68 12.25
C ALA A 2 -22.80 18.60 12.53
N LEU A 3 -22.42 17.85 11.49
CA LEU A 3 -21.31 16.89 11.54
C LEU A 3 -20.02 17.64 11.91
N LYS A 4 -19.50 17.40 13.12
CA LYS A 4 -18.19 17.90 13.54
C LYS A 4 -17.12 17.23 12.69
N ARG A 5 -16.43 18.00 11.84
CA ARG A 5 -15.30 17.54 11.05
C ARG A 5 -14.02 17.68 11.87
N ALA A 6 -13.38 16.56 12.19
CA ALA A 6 -12.02 16.52 12.74
C ALA A 6 -11.02 16.19 11.64
N ARG A 7 -9.79 16.72 11.72
CA ARG A 7 -8.68 16.37 10.84
C ARG A 7 -7.59 15.70 11.67
N SER A 8 -7.04 14.61 11.16
CA SER A 8 -5.88 13.94 11.74
C SER A 8 -4.83 13.71 10.65
N GLY A 9 -3.56 13.76 11.03
CA GLY A 9 -2.45 13.39 10.15
C GLY A 9 -2.17 11.88 10.12
N CYS A 10 -2.94 11.06 10.84
CA CYS A 10 -2.77 9.61 10.86
C CYS A 10 -3.27 8.96 9.56
N SER A 11 -2.72 7.79 9.25
CA SER A 11 -3.29 6.87 8.27
C SER A 11 -4.14 5.83 8.98
N LEU A 12 -5.07 5.22 8.26
CA LEU A 12 -5.89 4.13 8.77
C LEU A 12 -5.40 2.81 8.18
N VAL A 13 -5.35 1.78 9.01
CA VAL A 13 -5.09 0.40 8.60
C VAL A 13 -6.28 -0.42 9.07
N PHE A 14 -6.87 -1.18 8.15
CA PHE A 14 -7.96 -2.10 8.43
C PHE A 14 -7.41 -3.52 8.39
N MET A 15 -7.75 -4.32 9.40
CA MET A 15 -7.41 -5.73 9.47
C MET A 15 -8.70 -6.52 9.64
N GLY A 16 -8.86 -7.58 8.86
CA GLY A 16 -10.04 -8.44 8.89
C GLY A 16 -9.65 -9.85 8.50
N ASN A 17 -10.30 -10.82 9.15
CA ASN A 17 -10.20 -12.22 8.77
C ASN A 17 -11.28 -12.53 7.75
N ILE A 18 -10.95 -13.37 6.77
CA ILE A 18 -11.82 -13.73 5.66
C ILE A 18 -11.97 -15.24 5.67
N GLU A 19 -13.20 -15.74 5.62
CA GLU A 19 -13.46 -17.17 5.47
C GLU A 19 -13.13 -17.61 4.04
N VAL A 20 -12.28 -18.62 3.93
CA VAL A 20 -11.77 -19.15 2.66
C VAL A 20 -12.60 -20.38 2.27
N GLN A 21 -13.32 -20.34 1.14
CA GLN A 21 -14.06 -21.50 0.63
C GLN A 21 -13.36 -22.20 -0.57
N GLY A 22 -12.16 -21.76 -0.99
CA GLY A 22 -11.42 -22.30 -2.13
C GLY A 22 -9.91 -22.00 -2.13
N PRO A 23 -9.14 -22.32 -3.20
CA PRO A 23 -7.69 -22.10 -3.25
C PRO A 23 -7.30 -20.61 -3.29
N ALA A 24 -8.17 -19.76 -3.82
CA ALA A 24 -8.14 -18.31 -3.63
C ALA A 24 -9.35 -17.93 -2.75
N PRO A 25 -9.17 -17.18 -1.65
CA PRO A 25 -10.24 -16.87 -0.72
C PRO A 25 -11.42 -16.08 -1.28
N VAL A 26 -11.16 -15.17 -2.22
CA VAL A 26 -12.14 -14.20 -2.66
C VAL A 26 -11.84 -13.77 -4.11
N GLU A 27 -12.82 -13.93 -5.00
CA GLU A 27 -12.78 -13.32 -6.34
C GLU A 27 -13.22 -11.85 -6.31
N ASP A 28 -14.09 -11.47 -5.38
CA ASP A 28 -14.58 -10.10 -5.19
C ASP A 28 -14.43 -9.59 -3.74
N TYR A 29 -13.44 -8.72 -3.51
CA TYR A 29 -13.13 -8.11 -2.21
C TYR A 29 -14.32 -7.34 -1.61
N SER A 30 -15.30 -6.93 -2.42
CA SER A 30 -16.49 -6.23 -1.95
C SER A 30 -17.33 -7.09 -1.01
N THR A 31 -17.33 -8.41 -1.18
CA THR A 31 -18.12 -9.35 -0.37
C THR A 31 -17.69 -9.38 1.09
N VAL A 32 -16.41 -9.13 1.36
CA VAL A 32 -15.79 -9.15 2.68
C VAL A 32 -16.01 -7.83 3.43
N MET A 33 -16.09 -6.72 2.70
CA MET A 33 -16.20 -5.40 3.31
C MET A 33 -17.63 -5.13 3.79
N PRO A 34 -17.81 -4.39 4.90
CA PRO A 34 -19.12 -3.88 5.31
C PRO A 34 -19.77 -3.09 4.17
N GLU A 35 -21.11 -3.13 4.07
CA GLU A 35 -21.86 -2.50 2.98
C GLU A 35 -21.53 -1.02 2.78
N CYS A 36 -21.31 -0.28 3.88
CA CYS A 36 -20.95 1.14 3.84
C CYS A 36 -19.55 1.42 3.26
N MET A 37 -18.70 0.41 3.12
CA MET A 37 -17.34 0.50 2.57
C MET A 37 -17.21 -0.07 1.16
N ARG A 38 -18.31 -0.53 0.54
CA ARG A 38 -18.36 -1.04 -0.83
C ARG A 38 -18.50 0.06 -1.90
N ASP A 39 -18.54 1.32 -1.48
CA ASP A 39 -18.65 2.47 -2.37
C ASP A 39 -17.34 2.74 -3.14
N SER A 40 -17.45 2.96 -4.45
CA SER A 40 -16.28 3.21 -5.33
C SER A 40 -15.49 4.44 -4.88
N ALA A 41 -16.15 5.47 -4.34
CA ALA A 41 -15.44 6.65 -3.88
C ALA A 41 -14.62 6.35 -2.61
N PHE A 42 -15.08 5.47 -1.72
CA PHE A 42 -14.28 5.00 -0.59
C PHE A 42 -13.08 4.18 -1.07
N ILE A 43 -13.32 3.20 -1.93
CA ILE A 43 -12.29 2.29 -2.45
C ILE A 43 -11.16 3.07 -3.15
N ASP A 44 -11.51 4.08 -3.95
CA ASP A 44 -10.51 4.86 -4.69
C ASP A 44 -9.60 5.73 -3.79
N ARG A 45 -9.97 5.90 -2.50
CA ARG A 45 -9.13 6.56 -1.49
C ARG A 45 -8.15 5.60 -0.81
N LEU A 46 -8.29 4.29 -1.00
CA LEU A 46 -7.33 3.32 -0.49
C LEU A 46 -6.03 3.39 -1.29
N HIS A 47 -4.91 3.42 -0.58
CA HIS A 47 -3.59 3.37 -1.23
C HIS A 47 -3.23 1.97 -1.73
N GLY A 48 -3.78 0.93 -1.09
CA GLY A 48 -3.40 -0.44 -1.33
C GLY A 48 -3.97 -1.40 -0.28
N PHE A 49 -3.88 -2.70 -0.55
CA PHE A 49 -4.17 -3.75 0.41
C PHE A 49 -3.35 -5.01 0.09
N ILE A 50 -3.17 -5.86 1.10
CA ILE A 50 -2.42 -7.11 1.02
C ILE A 50 -3.32 -8.24 1.52
N PRO A 51 -3.60 -9.26 0.70
CA PRO A 51 -4.24 -10.47 1.14
C PRO A 51 -3.30 -11.26 2.07
N GLY A 52 -3.74 -11.51 3.30
CA GLY A 52 -2.91 -12.17 4.32
C GLY A 52 -2.48 -13.59 3.95
N TRP A 53 -3.18 -14.26 3.03
CA TRP A 53 -2.84 -15.61 2.56
C TRP A 53 -1.66 -15.65 1.59
N GLU A 54 -1.27 -14.52 1.00
CA GLU A 54 -0.06 -14.42 0.17
C GLU A 54 1.20 -14.27 1.03
N LEU A 55 1.03 -13.89 2.30
CA LEU A 55 2.15 -13.76 3.22
C LEU A 55 2.57 -15.15 3.71
N PRO A 56 3.90 -15.42 3.78
CA PRO A 56 4.38 -16.67 4.34
C PRO A 56 3.91 -16.80 5.79
N LYS A 57 3.48 -18.01 6.15
CA LYS A 57 3.15 -18.29 7.55
C LYS A 57 4.43 -18.14 8.38
N ILE A 58 4.32 -17.48 9.52
CA ILE A 58 5.41 -17.44 10.50
C ILE A 58 5.48 -18.85 11.10
N GLU A 59 6.50 -19.62 10.69
CA GLU A 59 6.71 -20.99 11.16
C GLU A 59 7.44 -21.01 12.51
N GLN A 60 8.50 -21.81 12.65
CA GLN A 60 9.21 -22.00 13.91
C GLN A 60 9.97 -20.74 14.34
N SER A 61 9.99 -20.50 15.65
CA SER A 61 10.71 -19.40 16.30
C SER A 61 12.16 -19.27 15.84
N ASP A 62 12.77 -20.40 15.54
CA ASP A 62 14.17 -20.60 15.23
C ASP A 62 14.52 -20.13 13.82
N VAL A 63 13.53 -20.09 12.93
CA VAL A 63 13.67 -19.69 11.51
C VAL A 63 13.22 -18.24 11.28
N HIS A 64 12.16 -17.79 11.95
CA HIS A 64 11.54 -16.48 11.67
C HIS A 64 11.72 -15.43 12.76
N LEU A 65 12.12 -15.79 13.98
CA LEU A 65 12.42 -14.81 15.01
C LEU A 65 13.91 -14.48 15.05
N SER A 66 14.21 -13.21 15.32
CA SER A 66 15.57 -12.75 15.51
C SER A 66 16.22 -13.50 16.67
N GLN A 67 17.36 -14.14 16.39
CA GLN A 67 18.23 -14.77 17.40
C GLN A 67 19.19 -13.75 18.05
N GLY A 68 19.20 -12.50 17.56
CA GLY A 68 20.07 -11.42 18.03
C GLY A 68 19.32 -10.36 18.84
N TYR A 69 20.07 -9.35 19.30
CA TYR A 69 19.51 -8.21 20.03
C TYR A 69 18.48 -7.45 19.17
N GLY A 70 17.26 -7.35 19.69
CA GLY A 70 16.21 -6.51 19.14
C GLY A 70 16.12 -5.17 19.87
N PHE A 71 15.51 -4.18 19.22
CA PHE A 71 15.13 -2.96 19.91
C PHE A 71 13.95 -3.23 20.85
N ILE A 72 13.94 -2.54 22.00
CA ILE A 72 12.75 -2.46 22.83
C ILE A 72 11.67 -1.73 22.01
N THR A 73 10.43 -2.22 22.06
CA THR A 73 9.31 -1.73 21.24
C THR A 73 9.15 -0.21 21.32
N ASP A 74 9.26 0.38 22.52
CA ASP A 74 9.10 1.83 22.70
C ASP A 74 10.19 2.63 21.99
N TYR A 75 11.43 2.12 22.00
CA TYR A 75 12.54 2.76 21.29
C TYR A 75 12.35 2.67 19.77
N PHE A 76 11.89 1.51 19.27
CA PHE A 76 11.55 1.35 17.86
C PHE A 76 10.40 2.28 17.44
N CYS A 77 9.37 2.42 18.28
CA CYS A 77 8.26 3.34 18.05
C CYS A 77 8.75 4.79 17.92
N GLU A 78 9.70 5.21 18.76
CA GLU A 78 10.27 6.56 18.67
C GLU A 78 11.04 6.77 17.36
N ILE A 79 11.81 5.77 16.92
CA ILE A 79 12.48 5.80 15.60
C ILE A 79 11.43 5.94 14.48
N MET A 80 10.34 5.18 14.53
CA MET A 80 9.26 5.27 13.54
C MET A 80 8.56 6.64 13.55
N HIS A 81 8.40 7.25 14.71
CA HIS A 81 7.87 8.61 14.85
C HIS A 81 8.80 9.67 14.25
N GLU A 82 10.11 9.56 14.44
CA GLU A 82 11.07 10.44 13.79
C GLU A 82 11.09 10.25 12.28
N LEU A 83 11.18 9.00 11.79
CA LEU A 83 11.13 8.70 10.36
C LEU A 83 9.82 9.16 9.70
N ARG A 84 8.71 9.22 10.44
CA ARG A 84 7.43 9.74 9.91
C ARG A 84 7.52 11.20 9.48
N LYS A 85 8.40 12.00 10.09
CA LYS A 85 8.60 13.42 9.74
C LYS A 85 9.27 13.56 8.37
N GLU A 86 10.05 12.56 7.97
CA GLU A 86 10.75 12.52 6.68
C GLU A 86 9.84 12.05 5.54
N SER A 87 10.02 12.66 4.37
CA SER A 87 9.26 12.34 3.16
C SER A 87 10.16 12.15 1.94
N TYR A 88 10.23 10.91 1.47
CA TYR A 88 10.97 10.52 0.27
C TYR A 88 10.15 10.69 -1.03
N GLN A 89 8.92 11.21 -0.96
CA GLN A 89 8.05 11.34 -2.13
C GLN A 89 8.69 12.15 -3.27
N TYR A 90 9.37 13.25 -2.94
CA TYR A 90 10.03 14.08 -3.94
C TYR A 90 11.19 13.33 -4.62
N GLN A 91 12.07 12.70 -3.82
CA GLN A 91 13.18 11.89 -4.32
C GLN A 91 12.71 10.76 -5.23
N VAL A 92 11.64 10.06 -4.84
CA VAL A 92 11.02 9.01 -5.67
C VAL A 92 10.48 9.62 -6.96
N SER A 93 9.69 10.70 -6.88
CA SER A 93 9.05 11.31 -8.04
C SER A 93 10.02 11.91 -9.05
N ASP A 94 11.19 12.33 -8.60
CA ASP A 94 12.24 12.89 -9.46
C ASP A 94 12.96 11.81 -10.28
N ARG A 95 13.03 10.59 -9.75
CA ARG A 95 13.74 9.45 -10.37
C ARG A 95 12.85 8.56 -11.23
N ILE A 96 11.53 8.79 -11.25
CA ILE A 96 10.60 7.92 -11.97
C ILE A 96 9.62 8.67 -12.87
N GLU A 97 9.07 7.93 -13.81
CA GLU A 97 7.90 8.31 -14.59
C GLU A 97 6.84 7.20 -14.47
N LEU A 98 5.64 7.56 -14.01
CA LEU A 98 4.53 6.62 -13.93
C LEU A 98 3.87 6.45 -15.30
N ARG A 99 3.54 5.20 -15.65
CA ARG A 99 3.00 4.83 -16.94
C ARG A 99 1.76 3.96 -16.78
N THR A 100 0.99 3.89 -17.85
CA THR A 100 -0.16 3.00 -17.98
C THR A 100 -0.25 2.49 -19.41
N ASP A 101 -0.69 1.26 -19.61
CA ASP A 101 -0.96 0.70 -20.94
C ASP A 101 -2.16 1.38 -21.63
N HIS A 102 -3.15 1.78 -20.83
CA HIS A 102 -4.40 2.38 -21.26
C HIS A 102 -4.79 3.55 -20.36
N GLY A 103 -5.38 4.61 -20.95
CA GLY A 103 -5.86 5.77 -20.20
C GLY A 103 -4.74 6.68 -19.69
N LYS A 104 -4.94 7.25 -18.49
CA LYS A 104 -3.98 8.15 -17.83
C LYS A 104 -3.83 7.76 -16.36
N VAL A 105 -2.62 7.93 -15.82
CA VAL A 105 -2.38 7.84 -14.39
C VAL A 105 -3.09 9.00 -13.70
N THR A 106 -3.96 8.70 -12.73
CA THR A 106 -4.69 9.73 -11.98
C THR A 106 -3.83 10.29 -10.85
N ILE A 107 -4.20 11.46 -10.34
CA ILE A 107 -3.56 12.05 -9.14
C ILE A 107 -3.67 11.10 -7.94
N ARG A 108 -4.76 10.31 -7.84
CA ARG A 108 -4.95 9.32 -6.76
C ARG A 108 -3.99 8.15 -6.90
N ASP A 109 -3.78 7.65 -8.12
CA ASP A 109 -2.80 6.60 -8.39
C ASP A 109 -1.39 7.07 -8.04
N GLN A 110 -0.99 8.23 -8.56
CA GLN A 110 0.33 8.81 -8.31
C GLN A 110 0.57 9.02 -6.81
N LYS A 111 -0.38 9.62 -6.10
CA LYS A 111 -0.26 9.88 -4.66
C LYS A 111 -0.18 8.58 -3.86
N SER A 112 -0.96 7.56 -4.22
CA SER A 112 -0.93 6.26 -3.54
C SER A 112 0.43 5.60 -3.71
N ILE A 113 0.91 5.49 -4.95
CA ILE A 113 2.20 4.85 -5.27
C ILE A 113 3.36 5.58 -4.57
N LEU A 114 3.46 6.91 -4.70
CA LEU A 114 4.55 7.68 -4.12
C LEU A 114 4.57 7.64 -2.59
N ARG A 115 3.40 7.67 -1.94
CA ARG A 115 3.31 7.59 -0.47
C ARG A 115 3.66 6.20 0.04
N THR A 116 3.18 5.15 -0.62
CA THR A 116 3.49 3.77 -0.27
C THR A 116 4.97 3.48 -0.45
N ALA A 117 5.57 3.85 -1.59
CA ALA A 117 7.00 3.69 -1.85
C ALA A 117 7.85 4.47 -0.83
N SER A 118 7.48 5.71 -0.50
CA SER A 118 8.14 6.50 0.56
C SER A 118 8.06 5.83 1.94
N GLY A 119 6.94 5.17 2.24
CA GLY A 119 6.79 4.36 3.45
C GLY A 119 7.74 3.16 3.47
N PHE A 120 7.80 2.41 2.37
CA PHE A 120 8.70 1.26 2.26
C PHE A 120 10.18 1.63 2.33
N LEU A 121 10.58 2.73 1.69
CA LEU A 121 11.96 3.22 1.78
C LEU A 121 12.36 3.51 3.23
N LYS A 122 11.46 4.08 4.03
CA LYS A 122 11.70 4.33 5.46
C LYS A 122 11.87 3.06 6.27
N LEU A 123 11.10 2.02 5.95
CA LEU A 123 11.10 0.77 6.69
C LEU A 123 12.28 -0.14 6.30
N LEU A 124 12.54 -0.26 5.00
CA LEU A 124 13.52 -1.19 4.43
C LEU A 124 14.91 -0.56 4.28
N TYR A 125 14.98 0.76 4.04
CA TYR A 125 16.22 1.49 3.82
C TYR A 125 16.33 2.72 4.75
N PRO A 126 16.27 2.52 6.09
CA PRO A 126 16.25 3.61 7.07
C PRO A 126 17.55 4.45 7.07
N ASN A 127 18.62 3.95 6.46
CA ASN A 127 19.88 4.69 6.30
C ASN A 127 19.84 5.77 5.21
N GLY A 128 18.72 5.88 4.45
CA GLY A 128 18.52 6.86 3.39
C GLY A 128 19.34 6.62 2.12
N LYS A 129 20.11 5.53 2.04
CA LYS A 129 20.88 5.15 0.85
C LYS A 129 19.98 4.39 -0.11
N VAL A 130 19.30 5.13 -0.98
CA VAL A 130 18.37 4.56 -1.96
C VAL A 130 19.07 4.46 -3.31
N ASP A 131 19.56 3.28 -3.66
CA ASP A 131 19.99 2.96 -5.02
C ASP A 131 18.78 2.59 -5.91
N ASP A 132 19.03 2.28 -7.19
CA ASP A 132 17.96 1.94 -8.13
C ASP A 132 17.29 0.61 -7.79
N GLU A 133 18.00 -0.34 -7.18
CA GLU A 133 17.47 -1.65 -6.79
C GLU A 133 16.52 -1.53 -5.59
N ALA A 134 16.93 -0.78 -4.57
CA ALA A 134 16.10 -0.41 -3.44
C ALA A 134 14.82 0.29 -3.89
N LEU A 135 14.96 1.24 -4.82
CA LEU A 135 13.83 1.99 -5.36
C LEU A 135 12.87 1.08 -6.13
N ARG A 136 13.39 0.17 -6.98
CA ARG A 136 12.57 -0.82 -7.71
C ARG A 136 11.80 -1.72 -6.76
N THR A 137 12.48 -2.29 -5.76
CA THR A 137 11.85 -3.17 -4.75
C THR A 137 10.65 -2.49 -4.09
N CYS A 138 10.80 -1.23 -3.67
CA CYS A 138 9.71 -0.48 -3.05
C CYS A 138 8.60 -0.11 -4.04
N LEU A 139 8.95 0.23 -5.30
CA LEU A 139 7.98 0.64 -6.31
C LEU A 139 7.17 -0.53 -6.86
N ASP A 140 7.78 -1.70 -7.05
CA ASP A 140 7.10 -2.89 -7.54
C ASP A 140 5.92 -3.24 -6.62
N LEU A 141 6.18 -3.29 -5.30
CA LEU A 141 5.14 -3.49 -4.29
C LEU A 141 4.10 -2.35 -4.26
N ALA A 142 4.55 -1.10 -4.33
CA ALA A 142 3.64 0.05 -4.27
C ALA A 142 2.69 0.12 -5.48
N VAL A 143 3.19 -0.21 -6.67
CA VAL A 143 2.41 -0.27 -7.91
C VAL A 143 1.46 -1.45 -7.87
N GLU A 144 1.92 -2.62 -7.44
CA GLU A 144 1.06 -3.81 -7.30
C GLU A 144 -0.12 -3.54 -6.36
N TYR A 145 0.15 -2.93 -5.20
CA TYR A 145 -0.90 -2.62 -4.23
C TYR A 145 -1.93 -1.65 -4.78
N ARG A 146 -1.48 -0.64 -5.54
CA ARG A 146 -2.41 0.30 -6.18
C ARG A 146 -3.14 -0.33 -7.37
N GLN A 147 -2.49 -1.24 -8.10
CA GLN A 147 -3.11 -1.98 -9.19
C GLN A 147 -4.30 -2.79 -8.67
N ARG A 148 -4.14 -3.52 -7.57
CA ARG A 148 -5.21 -4.29 -6.93
C ARG A 148 -6.43 -3.43 -6.57
N VAL A 149 -6.21 -2.21 -6.07
CA VAL A 149 -7.31 -1.25 -5.80
C VAL A 149 -8.00 -0.84 -7.10
N HIS A 150 -7.24 -0.56 -8.16
CA HIS A 150 -7.82 -0.18 -9.45
C HIS A 150 -8.61 -1.32 -10.09
N ASP A 151 -8.10 -2.54 -10.04
CA ASP A 151 -8.80 -3.72 -10.55
C ASP A 151 -10.12 -3.92 -9.79
N TRP A 152 -10.08 -3.75 -8.47
CA TRP A 152 -11.29 -3.79 -7.65
C TRP A 152 -12.29 -2.68 -8.01
N LEU A 153 -11.84 -1.45 -8.27
CA LEU A 153 -12.70 -0.36 -8.75
C LEU A 153 -13.35 -0.68 -10.09
N TYR A 154 -12.61 -1.30 -11.00
CA TYR A 154 -13.15 -1.75 -12.28
C TYR A 154 -14.25 -2.80 -12.09
N HIS A 155 -14.07 -3.74 -11.16
CA HIS A 155 -15.09 -4.73 -10.83
C HIS A 155 -16.36 -4.11 -10.23
N VAL A 156 -16.23 -3.14 -9.31
CA VAL A 156 -17.36 -2.50 -8.63
C VAL A 156 -18.08 -1.47 -9.50
N SER A 157 -17.35 -0.69 -10.31
CA SER A 157 -17.90 0.39 -11.14
C SER A 157 -17.26 0.40 -12.54
N PRO A 158 -17.57 -0.59 -13.40
CA PRO A 158 -16.95 -0.72 -14.72
C PRO A 158 -17.33 0.41 -15.70
N GLY A 159 -18.41 1.15 -15.42
CA GLY A 159 -18.81 2.31 -16.22
C GLY A 159 -17.94 3.55 -16.00
N GLU A 160 -17.38 3.70 -14.78
CA GLU A 160 -16.55 4.84 -14.41
C GLU A 160 -15.06 4.53 -14.58
N PHE A 161 -14.63 3.33 -14.18
CA PHE A 161 -13.24 2.90 -14.23
C PHE A 161 -13.04 1.98 -15.43
N ARG A 162 -12.01 2.24 -16.23
CA ARG A 162 -11.62 1.39 -17.36
C ARG A 162 -10.45 0.49 -16.95
N PRO A 163 -10.31 -0.70 -17.57
CA PRO A 163 -9.13 -1.53 -17.34
C PRO A 163 -7.87 -0.73 -17.70
N LYS A 164 -6.88 -0.77 -16.79
CA LYS A 164 -5.57 -0.16 -16.97
C LYS A 164 -4.55 -0.94 -16.14
N LYS A 165 -3.31 -1.00 -16.61
CA LYS A 165 -2.17 -1.58 -15.93
C LYS A 165 -1.17 -0.49 -15.59
N LEU A 166 -1.04 -0.22 -14.31
CA LEU A 166 -0.08 0.72 -13.75
C LEU A 166 1.33 0.16 -13.86
N GLY A 167 2.26 1.04 -14.18
CA GLY A 167 3.68 0.73 -14.23
C GLY A 167 4.52 1.97 -14.01
N TYR A 168 5.83 1.80 -14.06
CA TYR A 168 6.79 2.89 -13.95
C TYR A 168 8.03 2.62 -14.80
N SER A 169 8.78 3.67 -15.08
CA SER A 169 10.14 3.60 -15.58
C SER A 169 11.04 4.48 -14.72
N LEU A 170 12.26 4.01 -14.46
CA LEU A 170 13.30 4.87 -13.92
C LEU A 170 13.75 5.85 -15.02
N ARG A 171 14.10 7.07 -14.63
CA ARG A 171 14.66 8.10 -15.52
C ARG A 171 16.14 7.90 -15.76
#